data_AF-A0A530BNK6-F1
#
_entry.id   AF-A0A530BNK6-F1
#
_cell.length_a   1.000
_cell.length_b   1.000
_cell.length_c   1.000
_cell.angle_alpha   90.00
_cell.angle_beta   90.00
_cell.angle_gamma   90.00
#
_symmetry.space_group_name_H-M   'P 1'
#
loop_
_entity.id
_entity.type
_entity.pdbx_description
1 polymer ?
#
loop_
_entity_poly.entity_id
_entity_poly.type
_entity_poly.pdbx_seq_one_letter_code
_entity_poly.pdbx_strand_id
1 'polypeptide(L)'
;MSTETKDGWVGVVKGRPQVGAFAERTRRTRMSDIEAFTDITGDRNPLHYDRALAEKSVFGKLIVQGGVTSGILNALVAEDLPGPGTVFLEVAWRFVKAVGVD
;
A
#
# COMPACT_ATOMS: atom_id res chain seq x y z
N MET A 1 -17.34 -34.33 -14.40
CA MET A 1 -17.94 -33.13 -13.76
C MET A 1 -17.40 -31.93 -14.52
N SER A 2 -18.25 -31.16 -15.20
CA SER A 2 -17.80 -29.96 -15.92
C SER A 2 -17.38 -28.91 -14.90
N THR A 3 -16.11 -28.55 -14.89
CA THR A 3 -15.62 -27.37 -14.18
C THR A 3 -16.07 -26.14 -14.97
N GLU A 4 -17.27 -25.66 -14.65
CA GLU A 4 -17.74 -24.39 -15.18
C GLU A 4 -16.86 -23.29 -14.57
N THR A 5 -15.96 -22.72 -15.37
CA THR A 5 -15.11 -21.61 -14.94
C THR A 5 -16.01 -20.41 -14.67
N LYS A 6 -16.18 -20.05 -13.40
CA LYS A 6 -16.89 -18.81 -13.03
C LYS A 6 -16.09 -17.62 -13.53
N ASP A 7 -16.71 -16.77 -14.35
CA ASP A 7 -16.13 -15.49 -14.74
C ASP A 7 -16.11 -14.57 -13.51
N GLY A 8 -14.91 -14.27 -13.01
CA GLY A 8 -14.69 -13.42 -11.84
C GLY A 8 -15.11 -11.96 -12.02
N TRP A 9 -15.50 -11.55 -13.22
CA TRP A 9 -15.96 -10.18 -13.50
C TRP A 9 -17.49 -10.02 -13.43
N VAL A 10 -18.25 -11.11 -13.34
CA VAL A 10 -19.71 -11.05 -13.22
C VAL A 10 -20.09 -10.38 -11.89
N GLY A 11 -20.85 -9.28 -11.96
CA GLY A 11 -21.33 -8.56 -10.79
C GLY A 11 -20.32 -7.60 -10.14
N VAL A 12 -19.12 -7.42 -10.72
CA VAL A 12 -18.15 -6.42 -10.25
C VAL A 12 -18.66 -5.01 -10.56
N VAL A 13 -18.67 -4.12 -9.57
CA VAL A 13 -19.32 -2.80 -9.64
C VAL A 13 -18.84 -1.95 -10.81
N LYS A 14 -17.53 -1.96 -11.08
CA LYS A 14 -16.91 -1.22 -12.19
C LYS A 14 -16.63 -2.10 -13.42
N GLY A 15 -17.03 -3.37 -13.37
CA GLY A 15 -16.76 -4.35 -14.42
C GLY A 15 -15.28 -4.66 -14.61
N ARG A 16 -14.96 -5.29 -15.75
CA ARG A 16 -13.59 -5.63 -16.13
C ARG A 16 -12.84 -4.38 -16.61
N PRO A 17 -11.64 -4.07 -16.07
CA PRO A 17 -10.83 -2.96 -16.54
C PRO A 17 -10.37 -3.19 -17.99
N GLN A 18 -10.26 -2.10 -18.75
CA GLN A 18 -9.76 -2.13 -20.12
C GLN A 18 -8.23 -2.02 -20.14
N VAL A 19 -7.61 -2.57 -21.19
CA VAL A 19 -6.16 -2.39 -21.42
C VAL A 19 -5.87 -0.91 -21.55
N GLY A 20 -4.87 -0.42 -20.79
CA GLY A 20 -4.52 1.00 -20.72
C GLY A 20 -5.27 1.80 -19.67
N ALA A 21 -6.21 1.19 -18.93
CA ALA A 21 -6.83 1.85 -17.78
C ALA A 21 -5.78 2.23 -16.72
N PHE A 22 -5.95 3.39 -16.11
CA PHE A 22 -5.02 3.98 -15.17
C PHE A 22 -5.76 4.60 -13.99
N ALA A 23 -5.16 4.51 -12.80
CA ALA A 23 -5.60 5.20 -11.61
C ALA A 23 -4.38 5.67 -10.82
N GLU A 24 -4.53 6.78 -10.11
CA GLU A 24 -3.49 7.39 -9.29
C GLU A 24 -4.07 7.79 -7.94
N ARG A 25 -3.25 7.65 -6.89
CA ARG A 25 -3.49 8.25 -5.58
C ARG A 25 -2.24 8.96 -5.10
N THR A 26 -2.45 10.08 -4.40
CA THR A 26 -1.39 10.82 -3.74
C THR A 26 -1.69 10.93 -2.25
N ARG A 27 -0.68 10.69 -1.41
CA ARG A 27 -0.75 10.91 0.03
C ARG A 27 0.58 11.51 0.50
N ARG A 28 0.49 12.53 1.35
CA ARG A 28 1.64 13.05 2.11
C ARG A 28 1.72 12.26 3.41
N THR A 29 2.85 11.60 3.64
CA THR A 29 3.11 10.79 4.82
C THR A 29 3.31 11.67 6.06
N ARG A 30 2.73 11.25 7.18
CA ARG A 30 2.76 11.96 8.46
C ARG A 30 3.08 11.01 9.61
N MET A 31 3.46 11.56 10.77
CA MET A 31 3.69 10.75 11.98
C MET A 31 2.47 9.90 12.37
N SER A 32 1.25 10.40 12.14
CA SER A 32 0.03 9.64 12.37
C SER A 32 -0.07 8.35 11.53
N ASP A 33 0.57 8.31 10.35
CA ASP A 33 0.61 7.09 9.53
C ASP A 33 1.53 6.04 10.15
N ILE A 34 2.66 6.48 10.71
CA ILE A 34 3.59 5.63 11.46
C ILE A 34 2.88 5.04 12.68
N GLU A 35 2.22 5.89 13.47
CA GLU A 35 1.52 5.50 14.71
C GLU A 35 0.43 4.47 14.40
N ALA A 36 -0.46 4.77 13.44
CA ALA A 36 -1.54 3.87 13.08
C ALA A 36 -1.02 2.52 12.55
N PHE A 37 0.05 2.53 11.76
CA PHE A 37 0.63 1.30 11.24
C PHE A 37 1.34 0.48 12.32
N THR A 38 2.01 1.15 13.27
CA THR A 38 2.60 0.49 14.44
C THR A 38 1.56 -0.12 15.35
N ASP A 39 0.41 0.52 15.54
CA ASP A 39 -0.68 -0.04 16.35
C ASP A 39 -1.23 -1.34 15.75
N ILE A 40 -1.33 -1.40 14.41
CA ILE A 40 -1.82 -2.58 13.71
C ILE A 40 -0.76 -3.70 13.63
N THR A 41 0.50 -3.35 13.43
CA THR A 41 1.56 -4.34 13.10
C THR A 41 2.50 -4.67 14.26
N GLY A 42 2.58 -3.81 15.26
CA GLY A 42 3.59 -3.87 16.32
C GLY A 42 4.99 -3.41 15.91
N ASP A 43 5.22 -3.00 14.66
CA ASP A 43 6.53 -2.54 14.19
C ASP A 43 6.91 -1.22 14.87
N ARG A 44 7.84 -1.32 15.82
CA ARG A 44 8.40 -0.20 16.59
C ARG A 44 9.87 0.05 16.26
N ASN A 45 10.30 -0.27 15.05
CA ASN A 45 11.67 0.00 14.64
C ASN A 45 12.01 1.49 14.84
N PRO A 46 13.12 1.83 15.51
CA PRO A 46 13.45 3.22 15.84
C PRO A 46 13.65 4.11 14.61
N LEU A 47 13.86 3.55 13.41
CA LEU A 47 13.89 4.32 12.16
C LEU A 47 12.60 5.11 11.87
N HIS A 48 11.49 4.74 12.52
CA HIS A 48 10.21 5.42 12.41
C HIS A 48 9.97 6.48 13.50
N TYR A 49 10.70 6.44 14.62
CA TYR A 49 10.38 7.26 15.80
C TYR A 49 11.56 8.05 16.38
N ASP A 50 12.77 7.52 16.30
CA ASP A 50 13.97 8.16 16.83
C ASP A 50 14.65 8.97 15.73
N ARG A 51 14.40 10.28 15.75
CA ARG A 51 14.99 11.22 14.80
C ARG A 51 16.52 11.17 14.81
N ALA A 52 17.14 11.14 15.98
CA ALA A 52 18.60 11.18 16.10
C ALA A 52 19.25 9.90 15.56
N LEU A 53 18.62 8.75 15.77
CA LEU A 53 19.06 7.48 15.21
C LEU A 53 18.83 7.44 13.69
N ALA A 54 17.66 7.87 13.23
CA ALA A 54 17.30 7.84 11.82
C ALA A 54 18.17 8.80 10.97
N GLU A 55 18.53 9.98 11.50
CA GLU A 55 19.46 10.92 10.86
C GLU A 55 20.88 10.36 10.71
N LYS A 56 21.30 9.47 11.62
CA LYS A 56 22.60 8.77 11.54
C LYS A 56 22.57 7.54 10.64
N SER A 57 21.38 7.07 10.26
CA SER A 57 21.22 5.93 9.35
C SER A 57 21.50 6.34 7.90
N VAL A 58 21.58 5.36 7.01
CA VAL A 58 21.70 5.58 5.55
C VAL A 58 20.52 6.36 4.96
N PHE A 59 19.39 6.45 5.68
CA PHE A 59 18.21 7.19 5.23
C PHE A 59 18.30 8.69 5.54
N GLY A 60 19.08 9.09 6.55
CA GLY A 60 19.30 10.48 6.93
C GLY A 60 18.08 11.23 7.48
N LYS A 61 16.97 10.53 7.76
CA LYS A 61 15.71 11.08 8.27
C LYS A 61 14.79 9.97 8.75
N LEU A 62 13.72 10.33 9.47
CA LEU A 62 12.60 9.43 9.74
C LEU A 62 11.96 8.95 8.44
N ILE A 63 11.60 7.68 8.41
CA ILE A 63 10.95 7.03 7.27
C ILE A 63 9.65 6.37 7.74
N VAL A 64 8.66 6.23 6.87
CA VAL A 64 7.49 5.38 7.17
C VAL A 64 7.85 3.90 7.02
N GLN A 65 7.09 3.02 7.68
CA GLN A 65 7.13 1.59 7.40
C GLN A 65 6.77 1.33 5.93
N GLY A 66 7.44 0.38 5.29
CA GLY A 66 7.12 -0.01 3.91
C GLY A 66 5.66 -0.47 3.73
N GLY A 67 5.04 -0.97 4.80
CA GLY A 67 3.63 -1.34 4.79
C GLY A 67 2.66 -0.15 4.69
N VAL A 68 3.05 1.05 5.13
CA VAL A 68 2.25 2.27 4.91
C VAL A 68 2.15 2.58 3.43
N THR A 69 3.26 2.46 2.68
CA THR A 69 3.29 2.77 1.25
C THR A 69 2.61 1.70 0.42
N SER A 70 2.83 0.42 0.72
CA SER A 70 2.10 -0.66 0.04
C SER A 70 0.61 -0.67 0.38
N GLY A 71 0.24 -0.31 1.61
CA GLY A 71 -1.16 -0.19 2.03
C GLY A 71 -1.96 0.85 1.24
N ILE A 72 -1.33 1.91 0.73
CA ILE A 72 -2.00 2.88 -0.17
C ILE A 72 -2.47 2.21 -1.47
N LEU A 73 -1.72 1.22 -1.96
CA LEU A 73 -2.07 0.46 -3.18
C LEU A 73 -3.30 -0.42 -2.97
N ASN A 74 -3.57 -0.88 -1.74
CA ASN A 74 -4.81 -1.57 -1.42
C ASN A 74 -6.01 -0.69 -1.71
N ALA A 75 -5.97 0.57 -1.29
CA ALA A 75 -7.07 1.49 -1.53
C ALA A 75 -7.20 1.81 -3.03
N LEU A 76 -6.08 1.94 -3.75
CA LEU A 76 -6.12 2.16 -5.20
C LEU A 76 -6.81 1.00 -5.93
N VAL A 77 -6.48 -0.24 -5.58
CA VAL A 77 -7.07 -1.42 -6.23
C VAL A 77 -8.50 -1.69 -5.78
N ALA A 78 -8.78 -1.56 -4.49
CA ALA A 78 -10.09 -1.87 -3.92
C ALA A 78 -11.13 -0.76 -4.14
N GLU A 79 -10.73 0.49 -4.38
CA GLU A 79 -11.66 1.62 -4.55
C GLU A 79 -11.63 2.20 -5.96
N ASP A 80 -10.45 2.32 -6.58
CA ASP A 80 -10.30 3.09 -7.81
C ASP A 80 -10.31 2.18 -9.06
N LEU A 81 -9.36 1.24 -9.15
CA LEU A 81 -9.17 0.38 -10.33
C LEU A 81 -8.54 -0.99 -9.96
N PRO A 82 -9.24 -2.12 -10.17
CA PRO A 82 -10.58 -2.24 -10.76
C PRO A 82 -11.70 -1.66 -9.88
N GLY A 83 -11.47 -1.51 -8.57
CA GLY A 83 -12.43 -0.95 -7.62
C GLY A 83 -13.20 -2.00 -6.82
N PRO A 84 -14.34 -1.62 -6.21
CA PRO A 84 -14.99 -2.41 -5.17
C PRO A 84 -15.30 -3.85 -5.59
N GLY A 85 -14.96 -4.78 -4.69
CA GLY A 85 -15.06 -6.23 -4.94
C GLY A 85 -13.75 -6.87 -5.40
N THR A 86 -12.69 -6.09 -5.63
CA THR A 86 -11.36 -6.63 -5.96
C THR A 86 -10.56 -6.96 -4.70
N VAL A 87 -9.79 -8.05 -4.75
CA VAL A 87 -8.81 -8.42 -3.72
C VAL A 87 -7.48 -8.75 -4.36
N PHE A 88 -6.38 -8.50 -3.65
CA PHE A 88 -5.08 -9.02 -4.04
C PHE A 88 -5.02 -10.52 -3.77
N LEU A 89 -4.61 -11.30 -4.77
CA LEU A 89 -4.29 -12.73 -4.60
C LEU A 89 -2.79 -12.95 -4.36
N GLU A 90 -1.96 -12.15 -5.03
CA GLU A 90 -0.51 -12.14 -4.90
C GLU A 90 0.00 -10.72 -5.13
N VAL A 91 1.06 -10.35 -4.41
CA VAL A 91 1.80 -9.10 -4.61
C VAL A 91 3.29 -9.36 -4.50
N ALA A 92 4.08 -8.66 -5.33
CA ALA A 92 5.53 -8.70 -5.29
C ALA A 92 6.07 -7.26 -5.24
N TRP A 93 6.83 -6.95 -4.19
CA TRP A 93 7.32 -5.59 -3.93
C TRP A 93 8.84 -5.50 -3.96
N ARG A 94 9.34 -4.41 -4.51
CA ARG A 94 10.73 -3.97 -4.38
C ARG A 94 10.75 -2.53 -3.90
N PHE A 95 11.17 -2.31 -2.66
CA PHE A 95 11.30 -0.97 -2.08
C PHE A 95 12.58 -0.31 -2.60
N VAL A 96 12.43 0.56 -3.61
CA VAL A 96 13.59 1.19 -4.31
C VAL A 96 14.10 2.45 -3.63
N LYS A 97 13.28 3.11 -2.81
CA LYS A 97 13.63 4.34 -2.11
C LYS A 97 12.82 4.45 -0.82
N ALA A 98 13.47 4.93 0.23
CA ALA A 98 12.77 5.22 1.48
C ALA A 98 11.86 6.45 1.32
N VAL A 99 10.68 6.38 1.93
CA VAL A 99 9.70 7.47 1.97
C VAL A 99 9.81 8.13 3.34
N GLY A 100 10.15 9.41 3.33
CA GLY A 100 10.30 10.19 4.55
C GLY A 100 8.96 10.53 5.19
N VAL A 101 9.03 11.10 6.38
CA VAL A 101 7.89 11.71 7.04
C VAL A 101 8.13 13.20 7.16
N ASP A 102 7.09 13.97 6.83
CA ASP A 102 7.05 15.41 7.03
C ASP A 102 6.72 15.75 8.49
#